data_AF-A0A9D6F8T2-F1
#
_entry.id   AF-A0A9D6F8T2-F1
#
_cell.length_a   1.000
_cell.length_b   1.000
_cell.length_c   1.000
_cell.angle_alpha   90.00
_cell.angle_beta   90.00
_cell.angle_gamma   90.00
#
_symmetry.space_group_name_H-M   'P 1'
#
loop_
_entity.id
_entity.type
_entity.pdbx_description
1 polymer ?
#
loop_
_entity_poly.entity_id
_entity_poly.type
_entity_poly.pdbx_seq_one_letter_code
_entity_poly.pdbx_strand_id
1 'polypeptide(L)'
;MEKPALRTAMSFLLGGWLIGTILVGFVAAENFWLIDRLLLTSLHPTFHEDVGMLPAGEARAMLRYLASEQNRFFFVWWGWAEAVLGIVLLLMAARSSSGRLLLGFALMLALVAVSQLYLTPRIVEVGRSLDFVPREPPPPNLRSFSLLHAVYSAIDLIKLAIGGWMTWLLLKQSKTTTKAASPQEHS
;
A
#
# COMPACT_ATOMS: atom_id res chain seq x y z
N MET A 1 12.67 -26.68 -6.84
CA MET A 1 13.36 -25.80 -5.88
C MET A 1 13.36 -26.48 -4.53
N GLU A 2 14.50 -26.56 -3.86
CA GLU A 2 14.59 -27.14 -2.52
C GLU A 2 13.71 -26.34 -1.54
N LYS A 3 13.08 -27.03 -0.58
CA LYS A 3 12.24 -26.42 0.46
C LYS A 3 12.85 -25.18 1.14
N PRO A 4 14.15 -25.14 1.50
CA PRO A 4 14.77 -23.93 2.05
C PRO A 4 14.79 -22.76 1.07
N ALA A 5 15.16 -22.97 -0.20
CA ALA A 5 15.21 -21.92 -1.22
C ALA A 5 13.81 -21.33 -1.52
N LEU A 6 12.77 -22.19 -1.54
CA LEU A 6 11.37 -21.74 -1.70
C LEU A 6 10.97 -20.76 -0.61
N ARG A 7 11.36 -21.03 0.63
CA ARG A 7 10.96 -20.24 1.79
C ARG A 7 11.70 -18.91 1.84
N THR A 8 12.99 -18.89 1.51
CA THR A 8 13.75 -17.64 1.37
C THR A 8 13.13 -16.73 0.31
N ALA A 9 12.77 -17.29 -0.85
CA ALA A 9 12.10 -16.53 -1.90
C ALA A 9 10.73 -16.00 -1.45
N MET A 10 9.91 -16.81 -0.76
CA MET A 10 8.62 -16.34 -0.20
C MET A 10 8.80 -15.20 0.80
N SER A 11 9.79 -15.30 1.70
CA SER A 11 10.08 -14.24 2.68
C SER A 11 10.53 -12.95 2.00
N PHE A 12 11.36 -13.04 0.96
CA PHE A 12 11.81 -11.86 0.21
C PHE A 12 10.64 -11.17 -0.50
N LEU A 13 9.81 -11.93 -1.22
CA LEU A 13 8.64 -11.40 -1.91
C LEU A 13 7.61 -10.81 -0.94
N LEU A 14 7.35 -11.48 0.17
CA LEU A 14 6.46 -10.97 1.21
C LEU A 14 7.02 -9.70 1.88
N GLY A 15 8.33 -9.63 2.11
CA GLY A 15 8.99 -8.42 2.61
C GLY A 15 8.83 -7.24 1.65
N GLY A 16 9.06 -7.45 0.36
CA GLY A 16 8.84 -6.44 -0.67
C GLY A 16 7.38 -5.99 -0.76
N TRP A 17 6.43 -6.93 -0.64
CA TRP A 17 5.00 -6.65 -0.56
C TRP A 17 4.68 -5.74 0.63
N LEU A 18 5.11 -6.10 1.85
CA LEU A 18 4.82 -5.33 3.06
C LEU A 18 5.46 -3.93 3.05
N ILE A 19 6.74 -3.84 2.67
CA ILE A 19 7.45 -2.57 2.59
C ILE A 19 6.82 -1.68 1.53
N GLY A 20 6.47 -2.22 0.36
CA GLY A 20 5.83 -1.44 -0.69
C GLY A 20 4.47 -0.87 -0.27
N THR A 21 3.65 -1.62 0.46
CA THR A 21 2.37 -1.10 1.01
C THR A 21 2.62 0.08 1.95
N ILE A 22 3.62 -0.02 2.84
CA ILE A 22 3.99 1.07 3.76
C ILE A 22 4.51 2.29 2.98
N LEU A 23 5.39 2.07 2.01
CA LEU A 23 6.00 3.15 1.21
C LEU A 23 4.95 3.91 0.39
N VAL A 24 4.00 3.22 -0.22
CA VAL A 24 2.92 3.88 -0.98
C VAL A 24 2.03 4.72 -0.06
N GLY A 25 1.71 4.24 1.13
CA GLY A 25 1.01 5.02 2.15
C GLY A 25 1.78 6.28 2.57
N PHE A 26 3.10 6.15 2.78
CA PHE A 26 3.98 7.26 3.12
C PHE A 26 4.08 8.29 1.99
N VAL A 27 4.35 7.85 0.75
CA VAL A 27 4.42 8.73 -0.44
C VAL A 27 3.10 9.47 -0.64
N ALA A 28 1.97 8.80 -0.43
CA ALA A 28 0.66 9.43 -0.58
C ALA A 28 0.42 10.57 0.42
N ALA A 29 0.89 10.42 1.66
CA ALA A 29 0.84 11.47 2.68
C ALA A 29 1.81 12.62 2.34
N GLU A 30 3.06 12.31 1.98
CA GLU A 30 4.07 13.30 1.60
C GLU A 30 3.63 14.13 0.39
N ASN A 31 2.98 13.54 -0.61
CA ASN A 31 2.46 14.28 -1.77
C ASN A 31 1.51 15.42 -1.39
N PHE A 32 0.72 15.26 -0.31
CA PHE A 32 -0.12 16.35 0.20
C PHE A 32 0.64 17.32 1.10
N TRP A 33 1.51 16.83 1.98
CA TRP A 33 2.32 17.71 2.84
C TRP A 33 3.29 18.59 2.06
N LEU A 34 3.80 18.09 0.95
CA LEU A 34 4.71 18.82 0.08
C LEU A 34 4.06 20.08 -0.50
N ILE A 35 2.73 20.12 -0.68
CA ILE A 35 2.03 21.29 -1.20
C ILE A 35 2.25 22.50 -0.28
N ASP A 36 1.90 22.36 0.99
CA ASP A 36 2.01 23.46 1.95
C ASP A 36 3.50 23.79 2.21
N ARG A 37 4.39 22.78 2.21
CA ARG A 37 5.85 22.99 2.29
C ARG A 37 6.36 23.82 1.11
N LEU A 38 6.00 23.46 -0.13
CA LEU A 38 6.44 24.15 -1.34
C LEU A 38 5.95 25.61 -1.36
N LEU A 39 4.66 25.83 -1.04
CA LEU A 39 4.06 27.16 -1.02
C LEU A 39 4.66 28.07 0.08
N LEU A 40 5.09 27.51 1.21
CA LEU A 40 5.64 28.29 2.32
C LEU A 40 7.16 28.46 2.26
N THR A 41 7.90 27.47 1.78
CA THR A 41 9.36 27.39 1.97
C THR A 41 10.16 27.23 0.68
N SER A 42 9.53 27.34 -0.51
CA SER A 42 10.30 27.30 -1.76
C SER A 42 11.38 28.39 -1.76
N LEU A 43 12.61 28.03 -2.10
CA LEU A 43 13.74 28.98 -2.19
C LEU A 43 13.87 29.57 -3.60
N HIS A 44 13.06 29.13 -4.56
CA HIS A 44 13.15 29.57 -5.95
C HIS A 44 12.37 30.87 -6.14
N PRO A 45 13.00 32.03 -6.40
CA PRO A 45 12.31 33.32 -6.42
C PRO A 45 11.18 33.39 -7.45
N THR A 46 11.42 32.86 -8.65
CA THR A 46 10.43 32.80 -9.74
C THR A 46 9.18 32.00 -9.35
N PHE A 47 9.31 31.00 -8.48
CA PHE A 47 8.16 30.19 -8.08
C PHE A 47 7.16 31.04 -7.27
N HIS A 48 7.65 31.88 -6.35
CA HIS A 48 6.79 32.75 -5.55
C HIS A 48 6.19 33.89 -6.36
N GLU A 49 6.95 34.42 -7.33
CA GLU A 49 6.44 35.41 -8.27
C GLU A 49 5.29 34.83 -9.11
N ASP A 50 5.51 33.67 -9.74
CA ASP A 50 4.51 32.99 -10.56
C ASP A 50 3.27 32.59 -9.75
N VAL A 51 3.45 32.05 -8.54
CA VAL A 51 2.34 31.71 -7.64
C VAL A 51 1.60 32.96 -7.15
N GLY A 52 2.31 34.06 -6.91
CA GLY A 52 1.75 35.33 -6.46
C GLY A 52 0.88 36.02 -7.54
N MET A 53 1.09 35.69 -8.82
CA MET A 53 0.26 36.16 -9.93
C MET A 53 -1.09 35.41 -10.04
N LEU A 54 -1.23 34.25 -9.39
CA LEU A 54 -2.46 33.47 -9.41
C LEU A 54 -3.49 34.01 -8.39
N PRO A 55 -4.80 33.91 -8.68
CA PRO A 55 -5.84 34.11 -7.69
C PRO A 55 -5.61 33.34 -6.38
N ALA A 56 -6.04 33.94 -5.27
CA ALA A 56 -5.84 33.38 -3.95
C ALA A 56 -6.36 31.93 -3.85
N GLY A 57 -5.48 31.01 -3.46
CA GLY A 57 -5.80 29.59 -3.29
C GLY A 57 -5.76 28.76 -4.57
N GLU A 58 -5.65 29.36 -5.76
CA GLU A 58 -5.62 28.63 -7.03
C GLU A 58 -4.39 27.74 -7.17
N ALA A 59 -3.20 28.26 -6.84
CA ALA A 59 -1.96 27.48 -6.83
C ALA A 59 -2.08 26.23 -5.93
N ARG A 60 -2.68 26.39 -4.74
CA ARG A 60 -2.90 25.28 -3.80
C ARG A 60 -3.90 24.27 -4.37
N ALA A 61 -4.96 24.72 -5.04
CA ALA A 61 -5.94 23.85 -5.68
C ALA A 61 -5.30 23.03 -6.82
N MET A 62 -4.50 23.65 -7.67
CA MET A 62 -3.78 22.98 -8.76
C MET A 62 -2.77 21.95 -8.25
N LEU A 63 -1.94 22.32 -7.27
CA LEU A 63 -0.98 21.40 -6.64
C LEU A 63 -1.68 20.25 -5.93
N ARG A 64 -2.83 20.52 -5.30
CA ARG A 64 -3.67 19.48 -4.68
C ARG A 64 -4.25 18.51 -5.70
N TYR A 65 -4.70 19.00 -6.85
CA TYR A 65 -5.15 18.16 -7.95
C TYR A 65 -4.01 17.28 -8.47
N LEU A 66 -2.81 17.84 -8.69
CA LEU A 66 -1.61 17.10 -9.09
C LEU A 66 -1.23 16.01 -8.07
N ALA A 67 -1.22 16.33 -6.77
CA ALA A 67 -0.98 15.35 -5.71
C ALA A 67 -2.03 14.23 -5.71
N SER A 68 -3.29 14.57 -6.00
CA SER A 68 -4.38 13.60 -6.08
C SER A 68 -4.21 12.66 -7.28
N GLU A 69 -3.85 13.17 -8.47
CA GLU A 69 -3.56 12.32 -9.64
C GLU A 69 -2.33 11.42 -9.43
N GLN A 70 -1.26 11.93 -8.81
CA GLN A 70 -0.10 11.12 -8.44
C GLN A 70 -0.49 9.99 -7.49
N ASN A 71 -1.27 10.29 -6.45
CA ASN A 71 -1.73 9.28 -5.50
C ASN A 71 -2.62 8.23 -6.18
N ARG A 72 -3.56 8.65 -7.03
CA ARG A 72 -4.40 7.72 -7.82
C ARG A 72 -3.54 6.78 -8.66
N PHE A 73 -2.52 7.31 -9.33
CA PHE A 73 -1.55 6.51 -10.09
C PHE A 73 -0.84 5.48 -9.21
N PHE A 74 -0.25 5.91 -8.08
CA PHE A 74 0.48 5.02 -7.18
C PHE A 74 -0.42 3.92 -6.60
N PHE A 75 -1.63 4.25 -6.14
CA PHE A 75 -2.56 3.25 -5.58
C PHE A 75 -3.00 2.22 -6.63
N VAL A 76 -3.34 2.65 -7.86
CA VAL A 76 -3.75 1.72 -8.92
C VAL A 76 -2.62 0.75 -9.28
N TRP A 77 -1.42 1.28 -9.54
CA TRP A 77 -0.29 0.43 -9.97
C TRP A 77 0.24 -0.44 -8.84
N TRP A 78 0.28 0.09 -7.62
CA TRP A 78 0.65 -0.71 -6.46
C TRP A 78 -0.37 -1.83 -6.21
N GLY A 79 -1.68 -1.58 -6.31
CA GLY A 79 -2.69 -2.63 -6.17
C GLY A 79 -2.54 -3.76 -7.19
N TRP A 80 -2.14 -3.44 -8.43
CA TRP A 80 -1.80 -4.48 -9.43
C TRP A 80 -0.50 -5.22 -9.08
N ALA A 81 0.53 -4.54 -8.59
CA ALA A 81 1.74 -5.17 -8.11
C ALA A 81 1.46 -6.11 -6.92
N GLU A 82 0.63 -5.69 -5.97
CA GLU A 82 0.17 -6.52 -4.85
C GLU A 82 -0.55 -7.78 -5.34
N ALA A 83 -1.41 -7.66 -6.37
CA ALA A 83 -2.13 -8.80 -6.94
C ALA A 83 -1.17 -9.81 -7.58
N VAL A 84 -0.21 -9.35 -8.38
CA VAL A 84 0.81 -10.22 -9.01
C VAL A 84 1.64 -10.93 -7.94
N LEU A 85 2.16 -10.19 -6.95
CA LEU A 85 2.92 -10.76 -5.84
C LEU A 85 2.09 -11.76 -5.03
N GLY A 86 0.83 -11.44 -4.75
CA GLY A 86 -0.10 -12.32 -4.03
C GLY A 86 -0.37 -13.62 -4.77
N ILE A 87 -0.56 -13.58 -6.10
CA ILE A 87 -0.73 -14.78 -6.93
C ILE A 87 0.54 -15.64 -6.88
N VAL A 88 1.73 -15.04 -7.04
CA VAL A 88 3.00 -15.78 -6.99
C VAL A 88 3.18 -16.44 -5.62
N LEU A 89 2.96 -15.70 -4.54
CA LEU A 89 3.06 -16.22 -3.17
C LEU A 89 2.06 -17.35 -2.90
N LEU A 90 0.83 -17.24 -3.40
CA LEU A 90 -0.19 -18.28 -3.27
C LEU A 90 0.22 -19.57 -3.99
N LEU A 91 0.74 -19.46 -5.22
CA LEU A 91 1.24 -20.60 -6.00
C LEU A 91 2.46 -21.27 -5.31
N MET A 92 3.35 -20.48 -4.73
CA MET A 92 4.48 -20.99 -3.94
C MET A 92 4.01 -21.69 -2.67
N ALA A 93 3.00 -21.14 -1.98
CA ALA A 93 2.42 -21.75 -0.80
C ALA A 93 1.73 -23.09 -1.11
N ALA A 94 1.03 -23.19 -2.24
CA ALA A 94 0.45 -24.46 -2.71
C ALA A 94 1.51 -25.55 -2.89
N ARG A 95 2.71 -25.18 -3.37
CA ARG A 95 3.87 -26.10 -3.49
C ARG A 95 4.52 -26.47 -2.15
N SER A 96 4.34 -25.65 -1.12
CA SER A 96 4.90 -25.91 0.21
C SER A 96 4.10 -26.91 1.04
N SER A 97 2.89 -27.27 0.60
CA SER A 97 1.89 -28.08 1.32
C SER A 97 1.51 -27.54 2.70
N SER A 98 1.78 -26.26 2.99
CA SER A 98 1.38 -25.61 4.24
C SER A 98 0.00 -24.96 4.11
N GLY A 99 -1.03 -25.62 4.63
CA GLY A 99 -2.42 -25.11 4.58
C GLY A 99 -2.58 -23.71 5.23
N ARG A 100 -1.78 -23.39 6.25
CA ARG A 100 -1.78 -22.07 6.89
C ARG A 100 -1.24 -20.97 5.98
N LEU A 101 -0.15 -21.25 5.24
CA LEU A 101 0.41 -20.30 4.27
C LEU A 101 -0.56 -20.13 3.10
N LEU A 102 -1.13 -21.23 2.59
CA LEU A 102 -2.10 -21.20 1.51
C LEU A 102 -3.31 -20.31 1.88
N LEU A 103 -3.90 -20.53 3.07
CA LEU A 103 -5.02 -19.73 3.56
C LEU A 103 -4.63 -18.26 3.74
N GLY A 104 -3.48 -17.97 4.34
CA GLY A 104 -3.02 -16.60 4.58
C GLY A 104 -2.85 -15.80 3.29
N PHE A 105 -2.16 -16.36 2.29
CA PHE A 105 -2.00 -15.67 1.00
C PHE A 105 -3.31 -15.60 0.20
N ALA A 106 -4.19 -16.59 0.31
CA ALA A 106 -5.50 -16.54 -0.34
C ALA A 106 -6.35 -15.40 0.24
N LEU A 107 -6.36 -15.23 1.56
CA LEU A 107 -7.06 -14.13 2.24
C LEU A 107 -6.47 -12.77 1.85
N MET A 108 -5.14 -12.62 1.85
CA MET A 108 -4.50 -11.39 1.40
C MET A 108 -4.86 -11.05 -0.06
N LEU A 109 -4.84 -12.03 -0.96
CA LEU A 109 -5.18 -11.82 -2.36
C LEU A 109 -6.67 -11.47 -2.55
N ALA A 110 -7.57 -12.07 -1.77
CA ALA A 110 -8.99 -11.72 -1.77
C ALA A 110 -9.21 -10.26 -1.32
N LEU A 111 -8.49 -9.82 -0.28
CA LEU A 111 -8.52 -8.43 0.17
C LEU A 111 -7.97 -7.47 -0.89
N VAL A 112 -6.87 -7.82 -1.57
CA VAL A 112 -6.35 -7.05 -2.70
C VAL A 112 -7.38 -6.94 -3.82
N ALA A 113 -8.08 -8.03 -4.15
CA ALA A 113 -9.13 -8.00 -5.17
C ALA A 113 -10.29 -7.06 -4.80
N VAL A 114 -10.75 -7.09 -3.54
CA VAL A 114 -11.78 -6.15 -3.05
C VAL A 114 -11.28 -4.71 -3.12
N SER A 115 -10.06 -4.45 -2.66
CA SER A 115 -9.49 -3.10 -2.74
C SER A 115 -9.37 -2.63 -4.18
N GLN A 116 -8.76 -3.44 -5.06
CA GLN A 116 -8.42 -3.03 -6.42
C GLN A 116 -9.61 -2.94 -7.35
N LEU A 117 -10.54 -3.90 -7.28
CA LEU A 117 -11.64 -4.02 -8.23
C LEU A 117 -12.89 -3.25 -7.77
N TYR A 118 -13.01 -2.95 -6.48
CA TYR A 118 -14.18 -2.27 -5.93
C TYR A 118 -13.85 -0.96 -5.21
N LEU A 119 -12.96 -0.96 -4.21
CA LEU A 119 -12.72 0.26 -3.42
C LEU A 119 -11.98 1.35 -4.20
N THR A 120 -10.87 1.01 -4.85
CA THR A 120 -10.06 1.94 -5.64
C THR A 120 -10.88 2.68 -6.70
N PRO A 121 -11.65 2.03 -7.59
CA PRO A 121 -12.44 2.76 -8.59
C PRO A 121 -13.49 3.68 -7.94
N ARG A 122 -14.15 3.25 -6.85
CA ARG A 122 -15.13 4.09 -6.14
C ARG A 122 -14.49 5.29 -5.44
N ILE A 123 -13.31 5.11 -4.83
CA ILE A 123 -12.53 6.20 -4.23
C ILE A 123 -12.10 7.19 -5.30
N VAL A 124 -11.65 6.72 -6.47
CA VAL A 124 -11.25 7.57 -7.59
C VAL A 124 -12.44 8.37 -8.12
N GLU A 125 -13.58 7.71 -8.35
CA GLU A 125 -14.81 8.34 -8.84
C GLU A 125 -15.30 9.45 -7.91
N VAL A 126 -15.49 9.14 -6.62
CA VAL A 126 -15.92 10.12 -5.62
C VAL A 126 -14.85 11.20 -5.44
N GLY A 127 -13.57 10.83 -5.44
CA GLY A 127 -12.45 11.76 -5.34
C GLY A 127 -12.42 12.77 -6.49
N ARG A 128 -12.66 12.32 -7.73
CA ARG A 128 -12.72 13.22 -8.90
C ARG A 128 -13.90 14.19 -8.81
N SER A 129 -15.02 13.77 -8.23
CA SER A 129 -16.15 14.67 -7.98
C SER A 129 -15.88 15.77 -6.94
N LEU A 130 -14.79 15.63 -6.17
CA LEU A 130 -14.34 16.60 -5.17
C LEU A 130 -13.19 17.48 -5.65
N ASP A 131 -12.66 17.23 -6.86
CA ASP A 131 -11.60 18.05 -7.44
C ASP A 131 -12.16 19.45 -7.74
N PHE A 132 -11.44 20.48 -7.28
CA PHE A 132 -11.83 21.91 -7.38
C PHE A 132 -13.13 22.32 -6.66
N VAL A 133 -13.70 21.43 -5.84
CA VAL A 133 -14.88 21.77 -5.03
C VAL A 133 -14.44 22.44 -3.72
N PRO A 134 -15.02 23.59 -3.34
CA PRO A 134 -14.79 24.20 -2.04
C PRO A 134 -15.09 23.23 -0.90
N ARG A 135 -14.26 23.25 0.14
CA ARG A 135 -14.42 22.38 1.32
C ARG A 135 -15.19 23.03 2.46
N GLU A 136 -15.44 24.32 2.34
CA GLU A 136 -16.23 25.09 3.29
C GLU A 136 -17.38 25.77 2.54
N PRO A 137 -18.64 25.40 2.81
CA PRO A 137 -19.06 24.30 3.68
C PRO A 137 -18.67 22.91 3.13
N PRO A 138 -18.65 21.84 3.96
CA PRO A 138 -18.26 20.50 3.51
C PRO A 138 -19.19 19.95 2.41
N PRO A 139 -18.65 19.53 1.25
CA PRO A 139 -19.48 18.98 0.20
C PRO A 139 -20.03 17.59 0.59
N PRO A 140 -21.25 17.21 0.17
CA PRO A 140 -21.87 15.94 0.56
C PRO A 140 -21.00 14.70 0.28
N ASN A 141 -20.28 14.72 -0.84
CA ASN A 141 -19.42 13.62 -1.27
C ASN A 141 -18.16 13.44 -0.41
N LEU A 142 -17.78 14.44 0.41
CA LEU A 142 -16.61 14.36 1.28
C LEU A 142 -16.77 13.24 2.31
N ARG A 143 -17.97 13.08 2.88
CA ARG A 143 -18.27 12.02 3.85
C ARG A 143 -18.11 10.63 3.22
N SER A 144 -18.65 10.45 2.01
CA SER A 144 -18.53 9.20 1.26
C SER A 144 -17.08 8.87 0.94
N PHE A 145 -16.29 9.88 0.51
CA PHE A 145 -14.86 9.72 0.28
C PHE A 145 -14.12 9.30 1.55
N SER A 146 -14.36 9.98 2.67
CA SER A 146 -13.73 9.66 3.97
C SER A 146 -14.04 8.23 4.41
N LEU A 147 -15.29 7.78 4.26
CA LEU A 147 -15.68 6.41 4.63
C LEU A 147 -15.00 5.37 3.74
N LEU A 148 -15.05 5.55 2.42
CA LEU A 148 -14.39 4.63 1.48
C LEU A 148 -12.89 4.54 1.74
N HIS A 149 -12.23 5.68 1.96
CA HIS A 149 -10.81 5.72 2.27
C HIS A 149 -10.49 5.05 3.61
N ALA A 150 -11.31 5.26 4.65
CA ALA A 150 -11.13 4.60 5.94
C ALA A 150 -11.25 3.07 5.84
N VAL A 151 -12.22 2.56 5.07
CA VAL A 151 -12.36 1.12 4.81
C VAL A 151 -11.14 0.57 4.05
N TYR A 152 -10.68 1.29 3.02
CA TYR A 152 -9.47 0.92 2.29
C TYR A 152 -8.25 0.84 3.21
N SER A 153 -8.01 1.87 4.04
CA SER A 153 -6.90 1.88 5.00
C SER A 153 -7.00 0.76 6.03
N ALA A 154 -8.20 0.44 6.51
CA ALA A 154 -8.41 -0.67 7.43
C ALA A 154 -8.06 -2.02 6.77
N ILE A 155 -8.42 -2.21 5.49
CA ILE A 155 -8.01 -3.40 4.73
C ILE A 155 -6.49 -3.47 4.59
N ASP A 156 -5.81 -2.36 4.30
CA ASP A 156 -4.35 -2.34 4.23
C ASP A 156 -3.70 -2.75 5.56
N LEU A 157 -4.20 -2.24 6.69
CA LEU A 157 -3.73 -2.65 8.02
C LEU A 157 -3.97 -4.14 8.30
N ILE A 158 -5.13 -4.68 7.91
CA ILE A 158 -5.44 -6.10 8.04
C ILE A 158 -4.47 -6.94 7.19
N LYS A 159 -4.22 -6.56 5.94
CA LYS A 159 -3.25 -7.27 5.08
C LYS A 159 -1.85 -7.23 5.69
N LEU A 160 -1.40 -6.09 6.22
CA LEU A 160 -0.12 -5.97 6.91
C LEU A 160 -0.04 -6.90 8.14
N ALA A 161 -1.10 -6.98 8.93
CA ALA A 161 -1.16 -7.88 10.08
C ALA A 161 -1.08 -9.36 9.67
N ILE A 162 -1.82 -9.76 8.64
CA ILE A 162 -1.75 -11.12 8.08
C ILE A 162 -0.34 -11.41 7.55
N GLY A 163 0.25 -10.48 6.79
CA GLY A 163 1.59 -10.66 6.24
C GLY A 163 2.69 -10.69 7.32
N GLY A 164 2.55 -9.92 8.40
CA GLY A 164 3.41 -10.03 9.58
C GLY A 164 3.33 -11.41 10.23
N TRP A 165 2.10 -11.93 10.38
CA TRP A 165 1.88 -13.29 10.88
C TRP A 165 2.45 -14.37 9.93
N MET A 166 2.30 -14.22 8.61
CA MET A 166 2.89 -15.11 7.61
C MET A 166 4.43 -15.09 7.66
N THR A 167 5.03 -13.91 7.83
CA THR A 167 6.48 -13.75 8.01
C THR A 167 6.95 -14.54 9.24
N TRP A 168 6.23 -14.42 10.36
CA TRP A 168 6.53 -15.20 11.56
C TRP A 168 6.45 -16.72 11.33
N LEU A 169 5.44 -17.21 10.61
CA LEU A 169 5.33 -18.63 10.26
C LEU A 169 6.51 -19.13 9.41
N LEU A 170 6.91 -18.34 8.41
CA LEU A 170 8.05 -18.65 7.54
C LEU A 170 9.37 -18.70 8.33
N LEU A 171 9.56 -17.81 9.31
CA LEU A 171 10.73 -17.80 10.18
C LEU A 171 10.73 -18.96 11.20
N LYS A 172 9.59 -19.25 11.83
CA LYS A 172 9.49 -20.30 12.86
C LYS A 172 9.88 -21.67 12.33
N GLN A 173 9.41 -22.03 11.14
CA GLN A 173 9.73 -23.31 10.51
C GLN A 173 11.22 -23.42 10.11
N SER A 174 11.98 -22.31 10.09
CA SER A 174 13.41 -22.31 9.68
C SER A 174 14.24 -22.90 10.82
N LYS A 175 13.99 -22.39 12.03
CA LYS A 175 14.64 -22.84 13.26
C LYS A 175 14.40 -24.34 13.54
N THR A 176 13.21 -24.86 13.22
CA THR A 176 12.90 -26.29 13.41
C THR A 176 13.67 -27.20 12.45
N THR A 177 13.93 -26.76 11.22
CA THR A 177 14.65 -27.58 10.22
C THR A 177 16.14 -27.64 10.54
N THR A 178 16.74 -26.51 10.98
CA THR A 178 18.14 -26.45 11.39
C THR A 178 18.42 -27.27 12.66
N LYS A 179 17.51 -27.25 13.64
CA LYS A 179 17.68 -28.01 14.90
C LYS A 179 17.61 -29.54 14.71
N ALA A 180 16.84 -30.02 13.73
CA ALA A 180 16.80 -31.44 13.38
C ALA A 180 18.06 -31.93 12.64
N ALA A 181 18.88 -31.01 12.13
CA ALA A 181 20.09 -31.33 11.38
C ALA A 181 21.38 -31.29 12.21
N SER A 182 21.34 -30.96 13.50
CA SER A 182 22.51 -31.14 14.39
C SER A 182 22.44 -32.55 15.02
N PRO A 183 23.37 -33.46 14.73
CA PRO A 183 23.49 -34.71 15.48
C PRO A 183 23.68 -34.39 16.95
N GLN A 184 23.02 -35.13 17.83
CA GLN A 184 23.34 -35.13 19.25
C GLN A 184 24.79 -35.62 19.40
N GLU A 185 25.73 -34.70 19.60
CA GLU A 185 27.01 -35.03 20.21
C GLU A 185 26.71 -35.43 21.65
N HIS A 186 26.57 -36.74 21.86
CA HIS A 186 26.66 -37.36 23.16
C HIS A 186 28.14 -37.40 23.58
N SER A 187 28.45 -36.73 24.68
CA SER A 187 29.53 -37.08 25.60
C SER A 187 29.09 -36.75 27.01
#